data_AF-A0A239KPA7-F1
#
_entry.id   AF-A0A239KPA7-F1
#
_cell.length_a   1.000
_cell.length_b   1.000
_cell.length_c   1.000
_cell.angle_alpha   90.00
_cell.angle_beta   90.00
_cell.angle_gamma   90.00
#
_symmetry.space_group_name_H-M   'P 1'
#
loop_
_entity.id
_entity.type
_entity.pdbx_description
1 polymer ?
#
loop_
_entity_poly.entity_id
_entity_poly.type
_entity_poly.pdbx_seq_one_letter_code
_entity_poly.pdbx_strand_id
1 'polypeptide(L)'
;MPPAGYDPAVPLKQTARRFGVSVATAHAWRKKSGYKTPLPEGHWTDADIHRLRTMYSGSSLNDIAAVLGRSVSSVKSKAQSLGLRRSTGQFAPDRAPQIRGRVQGHADMAADFIRSHDRTPIYRCDREGSPNPKAKFWKYGYGSLVLTEDALIAKAEHKGWRGDAWREIA
;
A
#
# COMPACT_ATOMS: atom_id res chain seq x y z
N MET A 1 -33.07 21.37 -31.39
CA MET A 1 -33.90 20.73 -30.34
C MET A 1 -33.51 19.26 -30.25
N PRO A 2 -33.72 18.55 -29.13
CA PRO A 2 -33.57 17.10 -29.11
C PRO A 2 -34.48 16.46 -30.18
N PRO A 3 -33.99 15.45 -30.93
CA PRO A 3 -34.80 14.74 -31.93
C PRO A 3 -35.87 13.87 -31.26
N ALA A 4 -36.92 13.50 -32.01
CA ALA A 4 -37.94 12.57 -31.55
C ALA A 4 -37.31 11.22 -31.14
N GLY A 5 -37.64 10.71 -29.96
CA GLY A 5 -37.05 9.48 -29.40
C GLY A 5 -35.70 9.66 -28.69
N TYR A 6 -35.28 10.90 -28.40
CA TYR A 6 -34.14 11.17 -27.53
C TYR A 6 -34.45 10.81 -26.08
N ASP A 7 -33.74 9.83 -25.54
CA ASP A 7 -33.74 9.49 -24.11
C ASP A 7 -32.53 10.17 -23.42
N PRO A 8 -32.77 11.11 -22.47
CA PRO A 8 -31.69 11.77 -21.76
C PRO A 8 -30.95 10.87 -20.76
N ALA A 9 -31.48 9.70 -20.39
CA ALA A 9 -30.84 8.77 -19.46
C ALA A 9 -29.67 8.00 -20.12
N VAL A 10 -29.72 7.79 -21.44
CA VAL A 10 -28.69 7.06 -22.20
C VAL A 10 -27.34 7.80 -22.16
N PRO A 11 -26.19 7.11 -22.02
CA PRO A 11 -24.87 7.74 -22.05
C PRO A 11 -24.64 8.58 -23.32
N LEU A 12 -24.12 9.81 -23.16
CA LEU A 12 -23.98 10.77 -24.25
C LEU A 12 -23.16 10.25 -25.44
N LYS A 13 -22.15 9.41 -25.18
CA LYS A 13 -21.33 8.76 -26.21
C LYS A 13 -22.14 7.77 -27.06
N GLN A 14 -23.09 7.07 -26.45
CA GLN A 14 -23.98 6.13 -27.12
C GLN A 14 -25.06 6.87 -27.90
N THR A 15 -25.62 7.93 -27.33
CA THR A 15 -26.53 8.84 -28.02
C THR A 15 -25.88 9.46 -29.26
N ALA A 16 -24.66 9.98 -29.12
CA ALA A 16 -23.88 10.54 -30.23
C ALA A 16 -23.73 9.57 -31.40
N ARG A 17 -23.39 8.30 -31.11
CA ARG A 17 -23.30 7.23 -32.11
C ARG A 17 -24.64 6.91 -32.77
N ARG A 18 -25.72 6.84 -31.98
CA ARG A 18 -27.05 6.46 -32.47
C ARG A 18 -27.65 7.51 -33.41
N PHE A 19 -27.42 8.78 -33.13
CA PHE A 19 -27.98 9.89 -33.91
C PHE A 19 -26.99 10.50 -34.91
N GLY A 20 -25.76 9.96 -35.02
CA GLY A 20 -24.75 10.47 -35.94
C GLY A 20 -24.28 11.89 -35.63
N VAL A 21 -24.35 12.32 -34.36
CA VAL A 21 -24.01 13.68 -33.92
C VAL A 21 -22.80 13.70 -33.00
N SER A 22 -22.21 14.89 -32.81
CA SER A 22 -21.13 15.05 -31.84
C SER A 22 -21.64 14.87 -30.40
N VAL A 23 -20.73 14.45 -29.50
CA VAL A 23 -21.03 14.34 -28.06
C VAL A 23 -21.45 15.69 -27.47
N ALA A 24 -20.90 16.80 -27.99
CA ALA A 24 -21.26 18.15 -27.57
C ALA A 24 -22.72 18.51 -27.96
N THR A 25 -23.17 18.08 -29.14
CA THR A 25 -24.56 18.26 -29.59
C THR A 25 -25.53 17.45 -28.71
N ALA A 26 -25.19 16.19 -28.40
CA ALA A 26 -25.97 15.36 -27.48
C ALA A 26 -26.01 15.95 -26.05
N HIS A 27 -24.91 16.58 -25.60
CA HIS A 27 -24.85 17.29 -24.33
C HIS A 27 -25.77 18.53 -24.31
N ALA A 28 -25.80 19.30 -25.38
CA ALA A 28 -26.71 20.44 -25.53
C ALA A 28 -28.19 20.01 -25.52
N TRP A 29 -28.51 18.86 -26.10
CA TRP A 29 -29.85 18.26 -26.04
C TRP A 29 -30.24 17.88 -24.60
N ARG A 30 -29.33 17.24 -23.85
CA ARG A 30 -29.55 16.89 -22.45
C ARG A 30 -29.86 18.13 -21.59
N LYS A 31 -29.07 19.20 -21.78
CA LYS A 31 -29.27 20.47 -21.08
C LYS A 31 -30.65 21.08 -21.37
N LYS A 32 -31.10 21.01 -22.63
CA LYS A 32 -32.43 21.51 -23.05
C LYS A 32 -33.59 20.65 -22.55
N SER A 33 -33.37 19.35 -22.32
CA SER A 33 -34.38 18.45 -21.74
C SER A 33 -34.56 18.62 -20.22
N GLY A 34 -33.79 19.49 -19.56
CA GLY A 34 -33.89 19.69 -18.11
C GLY A 34 -33.48 18.47 -17.27
N TYR A 35 -32.86 17.46 -17.90
CA TYR A 35 -32.43 16.25 -17.22
C TYR A 35 -31.31 16.58 -16.22
N LYS A 36 -31.64 16.53 -14.94
CA LYS A 36 -30.66 16.53 -13.87
C LYS A 36 -30.04 15.15 -13.86
N THR A 37 -28.82 15.04 -14.41
CA THR A 37 -28.04 13.81 -14.33
C THR A 37 -28.05 13.34 -12.88
N PRO A 38 -28.47 12.09 -12.58
CA PRO A 38 -28.21 11.48 -11.28
C PRO A 38 -26.73 11.68 -11.00
N LEU A 39 -26.39 12.21 -9.80
CA LEU A 39 -25.02 12.64 -9.53
C LEU A 39 -24.05 11.53 -9.98
N PRO A 40 -23.00 11.87 -10.74
CA PRO A 40 -22.07 10.87 -11.24
C PRO A 40 -21.63 9.97 -10.08
N GLU A 41 -21.51 8.66 -10.30
CA GLU A 41 -20.97 7.66 -9.37
C GLU A 41 -19.56 8.01 -8.80
N GLY A 42 -19.00 9.18 -9.15
CA GLY A 42 -17.76 9.74 -8.62
C GLY A 42 -17.92 10.88 -7.59
N HIS A 43 -19.08 11.49 -7.38
CA HIS A 43 -19.20 12.56 -6.38
C HIS A 43 -19.23 11.97 -4.97
N TRP A 44 -18.27 12.36 -4.15
CA TRP A 44 -18.23 12.01 -2.74
C TRP A 44 -19.37 12.71 -2.02
N THR A 45 -20.33 11.95 -1.53
CA THR A 45 -21.41 12.49 -0.71
C THR A 45 -20.90 12.81 0.69
N ASP A 46 -21.60 13.66 1.44
CA ASP A 46 -21.25 13.94 2.84
C ASP A 46 -21.30 12.67 3.70
N ALA A 47 -22.21 11.75 3.37
CA ALA A 47 -22.26 10.43 3.98
C ALA A 47 -21.00 9.61 3.69
N ASP A 48 -20.51 9.59 2.45
CA ASP A 48 -19.26 8.91 2.08
C ASP A 48 -18.05 9.54 2.80
N ILE A 49 -18.01 10.86 2.90
CA ILE A 49 -16.93 11.58 3.60
C ILE A 49 -16.95 11.27 5.09
N HIS A 50 -18.12 11.22 5.71
CA HIS A 50 -18.27 10.86 7.12
C HIS A 50 -17.82 9.42 7.36
N ARG A 51 -18.28 8.48 6.53
CA ARG A 51 -17.89 7.06 6.61
C ARG A 51 -16.39 6.88 6.40
N LEU A 52 -15.82 7.60 5.42
CA LEU A 52 -14.39 7.62 5.18
C LEU A 52 -13.64 8.08 6.43
N ARG A 53 -14.00 9.22 7.04
CA ARG A 53 -13.33 9.74 8.25
C ARG A 53 -13.38 8.74 9.41
N THR A 54 -14.53 8.11 9.64
CA THR A 54 -14.72 7.15 10.73
C THR A 54 -13.90 5.88 10.55
N MET A 55 -13.83 5.35 9.32
CA MET A 55 -13.13 4.09 9.05
C MET A 55 -11.62 4.26 8.81
N TYR A 56 -11.18 5.46 8.41
CA TYR A 56 -9.79 5.69 7.97
C TYR A 56 -8.74 5.49 9.07
N SER A 57 -9.12 5.62 10.35
CA SER A 57 -8.26 5.44 11.51
C SER A 57 -7.98 3.97 11.86
N GLY A 58 -8.88 3.03 11.51
CA GLY A 58 -8.82 1.64 11.97
C GLY A 58 -8.95 0.56 10.90
N SER A 59 -9.44 0.87 9.70
CA SER A 59 -9.66 -0.12 8.63
C SER A 59 -8.65 0.03 7.50
N SER A 60 -8.36 -1.04 6.76
CA SER A 60 -7.46 -0.97 5.59
C SER A 60 -8.10 -0.19 4.44
N LEU A 61 -7.29 0.35 3.52
CA LEU A 61 -7.85 1.04 2.34
C LEU A 61 -8.69 0.10 1.47
N ASN A 62 -8.39 -1.21 1.48
CA ASN A 62 -9.15 -2.21 0.73
C ASN A 62 -10.54 -2.41 1.35
N ASP A 63 -10.63 -2.47 2.67
CA ASP A 63 -11.92 -2.62 3.37
C ASP A 63 -12.78 -1.37 3.19
N ILE A 64 -12.18 -0.19 3.28
CA ILE A 64 -12.87 1.08 3.05
C ILE A 64 -13.37 1.17 1.60
N ALA A 65 -12.56 0.73 0.64
CA ALA A 65 -12.94 0.66 -0.77
C ALA A 65 -14.13 -0.30 -0.99
N ALA A 66 -14.10 -1.48 -0.38
CA ALA A 66 -15.19 -2.45 -0.44
C ALA A 66 -16.49 -1.90 0.17
N VAL A 67 -16.41 -1.24 1.33
CA VAL A 67 -17.57 -0.67 2.03
C VAL A 67 -18.17 0.53 1.30
N LEU A 68 -17.34 1.35 0.65
CA LEU A 68 -17.79 2.51 -0.12
C LEU A 68 -18.14 2.16 -1.58
N GLY A 69 -17.93 0.92 -2.02
CA GLY A 69 -18.12 0.51 -3.41
C GLY A 69 -17.25 1.28 -4.41
N ARG A 70 -16.07 1.76 -3.98
CA ARG A 70 -15.16 2.59 -4.78
C ARG A 70 -13.80 1.94 -4.93
N SER A 71 -13.03 2.37 -5.92
CA SER A 71 -11.64 1.92 -6.05
C SER A 71 -10.77 2.44 -4.90
N VAL A 72 -9.79 1.62 -4.50
CA VAL A 72 -8.76 1.97 -3.50
C VAL A 72 -8.03 3.27 -3.86
N SER A 73 -7.78 3.50 -5.15
CA SER A 73 -7.16 4.73 -5.66
C SER A 73 -8.05 5.96 -5.43
N SER A 74 -9.36 5.86 -5.65
CA SER A 74 -10.32 6.95 -5.40
C SER A 74 -10.41 7.30 -3.92
N VAL A 75 -10.49 6.28 -3.06
CA VAL A 75 -10.47 6.44 -1.59
C VAL A 75 -9.20 7.13 -1.11
N LYS A 76 -8.03 6.68 -1.60
CA LYS A 76 -6.73 7.25 -1.27
C LYS A 76 -6.63 8.72 -1.69
N SER A 77 -6.99 9.05 -2.93
CA SER A 77 -6.96 10.43 -3.42
C SER A 77 -7.90 11.34 -2.63
N LYS A 78 -9.09 10.85 -2.25
CA LYS A 78 -10.01 11.64 -1.42
C LYS A 78 -9.48 11.84 -0.01
N ALA A 79 -8.95 10.80 0.62
CA ALA A 79 -8.39 10.90 1.96
C ALA A 79 -7.22 11.89 2.02
N GLN A 80 -6.37 11.90 0.98
CA GLN A 80 -5.31 12.91 0.82
C GLN A 80 -5.88 14.33 0.69
N SER A 81 -6.91 14.52 -0.15
CA SER A 81 -7.60 15.81 -0.30
C SER A 81 -8.27 16.29 1.00
N LEU A 82 -8.70 15.37 1.87
CA LEU A 82 -9.29 15.68 3.18
C LEU A 82 -8.24 15.85 4.29
N GLY A 83 -6.94 15.71 3.98
CA GLY A 83 -5.86 15.82 4.96
C GLY A 83 -5.80 14.65 5.97
N LEU A 84 -6.50 13.55 5.69
CA LEU A 84 -6.51 12.39 6.59
C LEU A 84 -5.15 11.68 6.55
N ARG A 85 -4.43 11.75 7.67
CA ARG A 85 -3.15 11.07 7.87
C ARG A 85 -3.36 9.86 8.76
N ARG A 86 -2.87 8.71 8.31
CA ARG A 86 -2.68 7.55 9.19
C ARG A 86 -1.40 7.73 9.97
N SER A 87 -1.37 7.26 11.21
CA SER A 87 -0.14 7.15 11.98
C SER A 87 0.86 6.32 11.18
N THR A 88 1.90 6.96 10.66
CA THR A 88 2.98 6.33 9.88
C THR A 88 3.96 5.60 10.80
N GLY A 89 3.45 4.87 11.79
CA GLY A 89 4.26 3.98 12.62
C GLY A 89 4.62 2.71 11.84
N GLN A 90 5.73 2.07 12.22
CA GLN A 90 6.13 0.73 11.72
C GLN A 90 5.07 -0.36 11.94
N PHE A 91 4.00 -0.06 12.70
CA PHE A 91 2.92 -0.96 13.10
C PHE A 91 1.56 -0.60 12.48
N ALA A 92 1.53 -0.14 11.22
CA ALA A 92 0.26 -0.02 10.51
C ALA A 92 -0.23 -1.43 10.10
N PRO A 93 -1.46 -1.84 10.46
CA PRO A 93 -1.94 -3.21 10.29
C PRO A 93 -2.07 -3.64 8.82
N ASP A 94 -2.19 -2.68 7.90
CA ASP A 94 -2.37 -2.88 6.46
C ASP A 94 -1.11 -2.60 5.63
N ARG A 95 0.01 -2.29 6.30
CA ARG A 95 1.31 -2.16 5.63
C ARG A 95 2.07 -3.43 5.90
N ALA A 96 2.28 -4.26 4.86
CA ALA A 96 3.34 -5.26 4.91
C ALA A 96 4.61 -4.60 5.48
N PRO A 97 5.33 -5.25 6.41
CA PRO A 97 6.48 -4.64 7.07
C PRO A 97 7.37 -4.06 5.99
N GLN A 98 7.50 -2.73 5.98
CA GLN A 98 8.27 -2.06 4.96
C GLN A 98 9.74 -2.23 5.33
N ILE A 99 10.32 -3.38 4.97
CA ILE A 99 11.75 -3.65 5.09
C ILE A 99 12.45 -2.73 4.09
N ARG A 100 12.58 -1.45 4.43
CA ARG A 100 13.41 -0.50 3.70
C ARG A 100 14.83 -0.67 4.19
N GLY A 101 15.58 -1.52 3.49
CA GLY A 101 16.98 -1.81 3.71
C GLY A 101 17.56 -2.49 2.48
N ARG A 102 18.80 -2.09 2.14
CA ARG A 102 19.64 -2.60 1.06
C ARG A 102 19.69 -4.15 1.11
N VAL A 103 19.61 -4.78 -0.07
CA VAL A 103 19.94 -6.17 -0.44
C VAL A 103 20.32 -7.08 0.73
N GLN A 104 19.55 -8.15 0.96
CA GLN A 104 19.91 -9.28 1.82
C GLN A 104 21.36 -9.70 1.55
N GLY A 105 22.28 -9.18 2.35
CA GLY A 105 23.67 -9.63 2.35
C GLY A 105 23.72 -11.00 3.02
N HIS A 106 24.84 -11.69 2.85
CA HIS A 106 25.07 -12.97 3.51
C HIS A 106 24.85 -12.88 5.05
N ALA A 107 25.29 -11.79 5.66
CA ALA A 107 25.09 -11.53 7.08
C ALA A 107 23.61 -11.26 7.48
N ASP A 108 22.80 -10.65 6.62
CA ASP A 108 21.38 -10.42 6.91
C ASP A 108 20.61 -11.74 6.89
N MET A 109 20.93 -12.64 5.95
CA MET A 109 20.36 -13.99 5.90
C MET A 109 20.77 -14.83 7.13
N ALA A 110 22.03 -14.72 7.56
CA ALA A 110 22.51 -15.34 8.79
C ALA A 110 21.74 -14.82 10.02
N ALA A 111 21.49 -13.51 10.09
CA ALA A 111 20.72 -12.90 11.17
C ALA A 111 19.28 -13.41 11.22
N ASP A 112 18.61 -13.46 10.07
CA ASP A 112 17.23 -13.93 9.96
C ASP A 112 17.10 -15.42 10.32
N PHE A 113 18.06 -16.25 9.89
CA PHE A 113 18.14 -17.65 10.31
C PHE A 113 18.23 -17.77 11.83
N ILE A 114 19.14 -17.06 12.48
CA ILE A 114 19.29 -17.19 13.94
C ILE A 114 18.04 -16.66 14.68
N ARG A 115 17.41 -15.57 14.21
CA ARG A 115 16.15 -15.06 14.80
C ARG A 115 15.04 -16.11 14.72
N SER A 116 14.92 -16.81 13.59
CA SER A 116 13.89 -17.84 13.40
C SER A 116 14.19 -19.14 14.15
N HIS A 117 15.46 -19.56 14.18
CA HIS A 117 15.89 -20.82 14.80
C HIS A 117 15.93 -20.74 16.32
N ASP A 118 16.62 -19.74 16.89
CA ASP A 118 16.84 -19.63 18.33
C ASP A 118 15.89 -18.66 19.04
N ARG A 119 15.01 -17.96 18.30
CA ARG A 119 14.18 -16.84 18.80
C ARG A 119 15.00 -15.75 19.52
N THR A 120 16.29 -15.65 19.19
CA THR A 120 17.20 -14.68 19.81
C THR A 120 17.09 -13.34 19.07
N PRO A 121 16.88 -12.21 19.77
CA PRO A 121 16.81 -10.91 19.12
C PRO A 121 18.18 -10.52 18.58
N ILE A 122 18.28 -10.29 17.27
CA ILE A 122 19.50 -9.86 16.59
C ILE A 122 19.21 -8.62 15.77
N TYR A 123 20.00 -7.57 15.91
CA TYR A 123 19.78 -6.33 15.17
C TYR A 123 21.08 -5.62 14.85
N ARG A 124 21.08 -4.81 13.78
CA ARG A 124 22.26 -4.02 13.39
C ARG A 124 22.53 -2.92 14.41
N CYS A 125 23.78 -2.80 14.82
CA CYS A 125 24.26 -1.80 15.76
C CYS A 125 25.59 -1.22 15.30
N ASP A 126 26.01 -0.09 15.87
CA ASP A 126 27.38 0.39 15.76
C ASP A 126 28.34 -0.45 16.64
N ARG A 127 29.63 -0.06 16.64
CA ARG A 127 30.66 -0.72 17.45
C ARG A 127 30.38 -0.63 18.96
N GLU A 128 29.64 0.39 19.38
CA GLU A 128 29.31 0.68 20.78
C GLU A 128 28.01 -0.03 21.23
N GLY A 129 27.27 -0.63 20.31
CA GLY A 129 26.04 -1.39 20.58
C GLY A 129 24.75 -0.58 20.45
N SER A 130 24.82 0.66 19.96
CA SER A 130 23.65 1.49 19.67
C SER A 130 22.98 1.09 18.35
N PRO A 131 21.64 1.05 18.26
CA PRO A 131 20.95 0.63 17.05
C PRO A 131 21.26 1.52 15.84
N ASN A 132 21.79 0.94 14.77
CA ASN A 132 22.10 1.67 13.53
C ASN A 132 21.83 0.78 12.30
N PRO A 133 20.82 1.10 11.46
CA PRO A 133 20.46 0.30 10.30
C PRO A 133 21.55 0.17 9.22
N LYS A 134 22.54 1.07 9.19
CA LYS A 134 23.61 1.10 8.18
C LYS A 134 24.94 0.56 8.70
N ALA A 135 25.01 0.17 9.97
CA ALA A 135 26.24 -0.29 10.57
C ALA A 135 26.55 -1.76 10.24
N LYS A 136 27.84 -2.10 10.30
CA LYS A 136 28.38 -3.43 9.98
C LYS A 136 28.49 -4.36 11.20
N PHE A 137 27.92 -3.96 12.33
CA PHE A 137 27.95 -4.77 13.54
C PHE A 137 26.54 -5.22 13.90
N TRP A 138 26.49 -6.31 14.66
CA TRP A 138 25.27 -7.01 14.98
C TRP A 138 25.22 -7.30 16.47
N LYS A 139 24.18 -6.82 17.14
CA LYS A 139 23.94 -7.14 18.55
C LYS A 139 23.27 -8.50 18.66
N TYR A 140 23.81 -9.36 19.52
CA TYR A 140 23.32 -10.71 19.73
C TYR A 140 22.62 -10.85 21.09
N GLY A 141 21.32 -11.09 21.07
CA GLY A 141 20.52 -11.28 22.28
C GLY A 141 20.30 -9.98 23.05
N TYR A 142 19.94 -10.13 24.32
CA TYR A 142 19.70 -9.01 25.24
C TYR A 142 20.97 -8.51 25.96
N GLY A 143 22.11 -9.19 25.76
CA GLY A 143 23.40 -8.83 26.37
C GLY A 143 24.15 -7.73 25.61
N SER A 144 25.38 -7.44 26.03
CA SER A 144 26.29 -6.47 25.38
C SER A 144 27.13 -7.07 24.25
N LEU A 145 26.78 -8.26 23.77
CA LEU A 145 27.57 -8.95 22.75
C LEU A 145 27.33 -8.33 21.36
N VAL A 146 28.39 -7.73 20.83
CA VAL A 146 28.43 -7.14 19.48
C VAL A 146 29.32 -8.03 18.59
N LEU A 147 28.75 -8.50 17.49
CA LEU A 147 29.39 -9.37 16.51
C LEU A 147 29.70 -8.59 15.22
N THR A 148 30.80 -8.94 14.56
CA THR A 148 31.06 -8.54 13.18
C THR A 148 30.19 -9.36 12.21
N GLU A 149 30.11 -8.93 10.96
CA GLU A 149 29.39 -9.67 9.91
C GLU A 149 29.91 -11.12 9.77
N ASP A 150 31.22 -11.32 9.72
CA ASP A 150 31.84 -12.65 9.58
C ASP A 150 31.58 -13.54 10.80
N ALA A 151 31.64 -12.96 12.01
CA ALA A 151 31.38 -13.71 13.25
C ALA A 151 29.91 -14.13 13.36
N LEU A 152 28.99 -13.30 12.85
CA LEU A 152 27.56 -13.65 12.81
C LEU A 152 27.31 -14.79 11.81
N ILE A 153 27.93 -14.73 10.64
CA ILE A 153 27.85 -15.78 9.60
C ILE A 153 28.37 -17.11 10.15
N ALA A 154 29.59 -17.13 10.71
CA ALA A 154 30.18 -18.33 11.29
C ALA A 154 29.31 -18.93 12.42
N LYS A 155 28.64 -18.07 13.20
CA LYS A 155 27.72 -18.51 14.26
C LYS A 155 26.44 -19.12 13.71
N ALA A 156 25.90 -18.58 12.62
CA ALA A 156 24.77 -19.17 11.93
C ALA A 156 25.17 -20.53 11.32
N GLU A 157 26.35 -20.64 10.72
CA GLU A 157 26.87 -21.89 10.14
C GLU A 157 27.05 -22.99 11.19
N HIS A 158 27.62 -22.66 12.35
CA HIS A 158 27.70 -23.60 13.49
C HIS A 158 26.31 -24.06 13.97
N LYS A 159 25.27 -23.27 13.73
CA LYS A 159 23.87 -23.61 14.06
C LYS A 159 23.15 -24.35 12.92
N GLY A 160 23.88 -24.77 11.89
CA GLY A 160 23.35 -25.52 10.77
C GLY A 160 22.83 -24.65 9.62
N TRP A 161 23.10 -23.35 9.62
CA TRP A 161 22.82 -22.50 8.47
C TRP A 161 23.80 -22.81 7.33
N ARG A 162 23.31 -22.97 6.11
CA ARG A 162 24.14 -23.14 4.91
C ARG A 162 23.90 -21.96 3.97
N GLY A 163 24.68 -20.89 4.14
CA GLY A 163 24.53 -19.67 3.34
C GLY A 163 24.73 -19.88 1.84
N ASP A 164 25.58 -20.85 1.46
CA ASP A 164 25.91 -21.20 0.07
C ASP A 164 25.16 -22.43 -0.48
N ALA A 165 24.15 -22.97 0.22
CA ALA A 165 23.41 -24.16 -0.25
C ALA A 165 22.77 -23.98 -1.65
N TRP A 166 22.56 -22.75 -2.09
CA TRP A 166 22.06 -22.42 -3.44
C TRP A 166 23.10 -22.61 -4.55
N ARG A 167 24.41 -22.63 -4.24
CA ARG A 167 25.49 -22.87 -5.22
C ARG A 167 25.72 -24.34 -5.53
N GLU A 168 25.35 -25.25 -4.64
CA GLU A 168 25.51 -26.71 -4.84
C GLU A 168 24.44 -27.33 -5.77
N ILE A 169 23.44 -26.55 -6.18
CA ILE A 169 22.32 -26.99 -7.03
C ILE A 169 22.57 -26.61 -8.52
N ALA A 170 23.72 -26.01 -8.85
CA ALA A 170 24.13 -25.66 -10.22
C ALA A 170 25.18 -26.64 -10.76
#